data_AF-A0A2K3MHJ1-F1
#
_entry.id   AF-A0A2K3MHJ1-F1
#
_cell.length_a   1.000
_cell.length_b   1.000
_cell.length_c   1.000
_cell.angle_alpha   90.00
_cell.angle_beta   90.00
_cell.angle_gamma   90.00
#
_symmetry.space_group_name_H-M   'P 1'
#
loop_
_entity.id
_entity.type
_entity.pdbx_description
1 polymer ?
#
loop_
_entity_poly.entity_id
_entity_poly.type
_entity_poly.pdbx_seq_one_letter_code
_entity_poly.pdbx_strand_id
1 'polypeptide(L)'
;MFKPENSTKLKLWNQNIECCNWSGVTCDREGHVVGLDLSEESISGGFDNSSSLFSLQHLQKLNLAANNFNSCRDFSAYKVGYS
;
A
#
# COMPACT_ATOMS: atom_id res chain seq x y z
N MET A 1 5.51 -7.59 -8.23
CA MET A 1 4.53 -6.57 -8.65
C MET A 1 3.18 -7.00 -8.12
N PHE A 2 2.43 -6.07 -7.53
CA PHE A 2 1.14 -6.34 -6.93
C PHE A 2 0.11 -6.85 -7.97
N LYS A 3 -0.69 -7.84 -7.58
CA LYS A 3 -1.71 -8.50 -8.41
C LYS A 3 -3.07 -8.42 -7.70
N PRO A 4 -3.95 -7.48 -8.08
CA PRO A 4 -5.24 -7.30 -7.40
C PRO A 4 -6.14 -8.54 -7.48
N GLU A 5 -5.96 -9.41 -8.48
CA GLU A 5 -6.66 -10.69 -8.61
C GLU A 5 -6.28 -11.74 -7.54
N ASN A 6 -5.23 -11.50 -6.75
CA ASN A 6 -4.84 -12.36 -5.63
C ASN A 6 -5.19 -11.76 -4.27
N SER A 7 -5.60 -10.49 -4.26
CA SER A 7 -5.98 -9.78 -3.05
C SER A 7 -7.27 -10.35 -2.46
N THR A 8 -7.34 -10.44 -1.14
CA THR A 8 -8.60 -10.81 -0.45
C THR A 8 -9.50 -9.59 -0.27
N LYS A 9 -8.92 -8.41 -0.07
CA LYS A 9 -9.65 -7.15 0.12
C LYS A 9 -10.11 -6.53 -1.20
N LEU A 10 -9.23 -6.34 -2.17
CA LEU A 10 -9.54 -5.65 -3.42
C LEU A 10 -10.51 -6.41 -4.33
N LYS A 11 -10.63 -7.74 -4.20
CA LYS A 11 -11.69 -8.50 -4.87
C LYS A 11 -13.09 -8.08 -4.45
N LEU A 12 -13.23 -7.53 -3.26
CA LEU A 12 -14.50 -7.08 -2.70
C LEU A 12 -14.79 -5.62 -3.04
N TRP A 13 -13.81 -4.90 -3.59
CA TRP A 13 -14.00 -3.51 -3.98
C TRP A 13 -14.90 -3.47 -5.21
N ASN A 14 -16.03 -2.81 -5.05
CA ASN A 14 -17.04 -2.66 -6.08
C ASN A 14 -17.17 -1.19 -6.42
N GLN A 15 -16.89 -0.83 -7.67
CA GLN A 15 -16.95 0.54 -8.15
C GLN A 15 -18.38 1.11 -8.18
N ASN A 16 -19.40 0.27 -8.03
CA ASN A 16 -20.81 0.69 -7.96
C ASN A 16 -21.26 1.05 -6.53
N ILE A 17 -20.39 0.93 -5.52
CA ILE A 17 -20.68 1.34 -4.15
C ILE A 17 -19.64 2.34 -3.65
N GLU A 18 -20.04 3.16 -2.70
CA GLU A 18 -19.17 4.11 -2.00
C GLU A 18 -17.92 3.41 -1.45
N CYS A 19 -16.73 3.97 -1.72
CA CYS A 19 -15.45 3.37 -1.33
C CYS A 19 -15.28 3.23 0.18
N CYS A 20 -15.99 4.04 0.98
CA CYS A 20 -16.02 3.94 2.43
C CYS A 20 -16.61 2.63 2.95
N ASN A 21 -17.33 1.88 2.09
CA ASN A 21 -17.84 0.55 2.41
C ASN A 21 -16.92 -0.58 1.93
N TRP A 22 -15.78 -0.26 1.32
CA TRP A 22 -14.83 -1.25 0.85
C TRP A 22 -14.05 -1.86 2.01
N SER A 23 -13.77 -3.17 1.91
CA SER A 23 -12.94 -3.87 2.90
C SER A 23 -11.55 -3.23 2.99
N GLY A 24 -11.13 -2.90 4.21
CA GLY A 24 -9.85 -2.25 4.49
C GLY A 24 -9.85 -0.72 4.30
N VAL A 25 -10.95 -0.09 3.90
CA VAL A 25 -11.05 1.37 3.81
C VAL A 25 -11.72 1.93 5.07
N THR A 26 -11.18 3.03 5.59
CA THR A 26 -11.79 3.81 6.67
C THR A 26 -11.93 5.26 6.23
N CYS A 27 -13.14 5.80 6.34
CA CYS A 27 -13.43 7.19 6.04
C CYS A 27 -13.72 8.03 7.28
N ASP A 28 -13.53 9.34 7.17
CA ASP A 28 -14.02 10.30 8.16
C ASP A 28 -15.51 10.62 7.94
N ARG A 29 -16.04 11.60 8.68
CA ARG A 29 -17.45 12.03 8.59
C ARG A 29 -17.78 12.76 7.30
N GLU A 30 -16.78 13.28 6.60
CA GLU A 30 -16.92 14.00 5.34
C GLU A 30 -16.77 13.07 4.12
N GLY A 31 -16.45 11.79 4.36
CA GLY A 31 -16.28 10.78 3.32
C GLY A 31 -14.85 10.70 2.78
N HIS A 32 -13.88 11.39 3.39
CA HIS A 32 -12.49 11.29 2.98
C HIS A 32 -11.87 9.99 3.49
N VAL A 33 -11.10 9.31 2.63
CA VAL A 33 -10.33 8.13 3.02
C VAL A 33 -9.20 8.56 3.96
N VAL A 34 -9.32 8.17 5.23
CA VAL A 34 -8.33 8.46 6.30
C VAL A 34 -7.55 7.23 6.71
N GLY A 35 -8.04 6.02 6.40
CA GLY A 35 -7.37 4.77 6.70
C GLY A 35 -7.43 3.81 5.52
N LEU A 36 -6.31 3.17 5.22
CA LEU A 36 -6.23 2.11 4.24
C LEU A 36 -5.42 0.94 4.79
N ASP A 37 -6.05 -0.23 4.84
CA ASP A 37 -5.46 -1.49 5.25
C ASP A 37 -5.25 -2.40 4.03
N LEU A 38 -3.99 -2.57 3.67
CA LEU A 38 -3.52 -3.50 2.64
C LEU A 38 -2.60 -4.57 3.23
N SER A 39 -2.74 -4.88 4.52
CA SER A 39 -1.97 -5.95 5.16
C SER A 39 -2.29 -7.31 4.55
N GLU A 40 -1.32 -8.23 4.52
CA GLU A 40 -1.52 -9.62 4.06
C GLU A 40 -1.98 -9.76 2.58
N GLU A 41 -1.81 -8.72 1.75
CA GLU A 41 -2.25 -8.71 0.35
C GLU A 41 -1.18 -9.23 -0.63
N SER A 42 -0.10 -9.83 -0.12
CA SER A 42 1.03 -10.33 -0.92
C SER A 42 1.64 -9.27 -1.86
N ILE A 43 1.55 -7.99 -1.46
CA ILE A 43 2.15 -6.88 -2.20
C ILE A 43 3.66 -7.08 -2.24
N SER A 44 4.26 -6.95 -3.43
CA SER A 44 5.70 -7.13 -3.63
C SER A 44 6.27 -6.05 -4.52
N GLY A 45 7.53 -5.68 -4.25
CA GLY A 45 8.20 -4.52 -4.85
C GLY A 45 8.15 -3.33 -3.90
N GLY A 46 8.07 -2.12 -4.45
CA GLY A 46 7.82 -0.89 -3.71
C GLY A 46 6.70 -0.10 -4.38
N PHE A 47 6.27 0.99 -3.73
CA PHE A 47 5.41 1.99 -4.35
C PHE A 47 6.29 3.01 -5.05
N ASP A 48 5.99 3.30 -6.31
CA ASP A 48 6.61 4.39 -7.04
C ASP A 48 5.88 5.71 -6.77
N ASN A 49 6.52 6.84 -7.10
CA ASN A 49 5.88 8.16 -6.95
C ASN A 49 4.64 8.33 -7.84
N SER A 50 4.45 7.48 -8.86
CA SER A 50 3.26 7.41 -9.71
C SER A 50 2.10 6.64 -9.09
N SER A 51 2.31 5.97 -7.95
CA SER A 51 1.25 5.22 -7.29
C SER A 51 0.15 6.15 -6.79
N SER A 52 -1.09 5.91 -7.22
CA SER A 52 -2.28 6.64 -6.76
C SER A 52 -2.49 6.58 -5.23
N LEU A 53 -1.82 5.66 -4.54
CA LEU A 53 -1.79 5.62 -3.07
C LEU A 53 -1.38 6.96 -2.46
N PHE A 54 -0.38 7.63 -3.04
CA PHE A 54 0.10 8.93 -2.55
C PHE A 54 -0.79 10.10 -2.96
N SER A 55 -1.82 9.86 -3.80
CA SER A 55 -2.82 10.88 -4.14
C SER A 55 -3.94 11.02 -3.09
N LEU A 56 -4.00 10.10 -2.11
CA LEU A 56 -4.97 10.15 -1.01
C LEU A 56 -4.54 11.20 0.03
N GLN A 57 -4.90 12.46 -0.21
CA GLN A 57 -4.44 13.62 0.58
C GLN A 57 -4.86 13.60 2.06
N HIS A 58 -5.95 12.91 2.39
CA HIS A 58 -6.48 12.82 3.75
C HIS A 58 -6.02 11.55 4.49
N LEU A 59 -5.19 10.71 3.86
CA LEU A 59 -4.77 9.44 4.43
C LEU A 59 -3.90 9.67 5.67
N GLN A 60 -4.36 9.16 6.81
CA GLN A 60 -3.68 9.27 8.10
C GLN A 60 -3.07 7.94 8.53
N LYS A 61 -3.67 6.83 8.13
CA LYS A 61 -3.26 5.48 8.52
C LYS A 61 -3.11 4.60 7.29
N LEU A 62 -1.93 4.03 7.13
CA LEU A 62 -1.63 3.07 6.08
C LEU A 62 -1.05 1.80 6.72
N ASN A 63 -1.80 0.70 6.66
CA ASN A 63 -1.34 -0.60 7.14
C ASN A 63 -0.85 -1.45 5.97
N LEU A 64 0.45 -1.77 6.00
CA LEU A 64 1.15 -2.55 4.99
C LEU A 64 1.76 -3.83 5.57
N ALA A 65 1.38 -4.22 6.79
CA ALA A 65 1.96 -5.36 7.50
C ALA A 65 1.82 -6.68 6.71
N ALA A 66 2.74 -7.62 6.94
CA ALA A 66 2.70 -8.95 6.34
C ALA A 66 2.61 -8.98 4.80
N ASN A 67 3.23 -8.01 4.13
CA ASN A 67 3.45 -8.01 2.69
C ASN A 67 4.93 -8.33 2.37
N ASN A 68 5.21 -8.61 1.09
CA ASN A 68 6.52 -8.98 0.58
C ASN A 68 7.30 -7.77 0.01
N PHE A 69 7.41 -6.70 0.81
CA PHE A 69 8.28 -5.58 0.45
C PHE A 69 9.73 -6.03 0.57
N ASN A 70 10.50 -5.90 -0.51
CA ASN A 70 11.93 -6.20 -0.47
C ASN A 70 12.58 -5.27 0.56
N SER A 71 13.23 -5.84 1.58
CA SER A 71 14.08 -5.05 2.46
C SER A 71 15.13 -4.33 1.61
N CYS A 72 15.33 -3.03 1.86
CA CYS A 72 16.34 -2.25 1.18
C CYS A 72 17.70 -2.96 1.33
N ARG A 73 18.17 -3.62 0.28
CA ARG A 73 19.54 -4.13 0.22
C ARG A 73 20.41 -2.99 -0.27
N ASP A 74 20.79 -2.12 0.65
CA ASP A 74 21.85 -1.17 0.40
C ASP A 74 23.20 -1.91 0.45
N PHE A 75 23.75 -2.22 -0.72
CA PHE A 75 25.10 -2.77 -0.87
C PHE A 75 26.19 -1.70 -0.94
N SER A 76 25.88 -0.42 -0.68
CA SER A 76 26.88 0.66 -0.83
C SER A 76 27.97 0.69 0.26
N ALA A 77 27.89 -0.13 1.31
CA ALA A 77 28.87 -0.14 2.40
C ALA A 77 30.19 -0.92 2.14
N TYR A 78 30.38 -1.59 0.99
CA TYR A 78 31.65 -2.27 0.67
C TYR A 78 32.39 -1.58 -0.49
N LYS A 79 32.80 -0.33 -0.28
CA LYS A 79 34.04 0.19 -0.88
C LYS A 79 34.94 0.72 0.22
N VAL A 80 35.55 -0.19 0.98
CA VAL A 80 36.81 0.11 1.66
C VAL A 80 37.87 0.05 0.58
N GLY A 81 38.21 1.21 0.01
CA GLY A 81 39.40 1.36 -0.81
C GLY A 81 40.63 1.15 0.07
N TYR A 82 41.48 0.19 -0.30
CA TYR A 82 42.85 0.16 0.21
C TYR A 82 43.68 1.15 -0.61
N SER A 83 44.40 1.99 0.13
CA SER A 83 45.41 2.97 -0.32
C SER A 83 46.48 2.37 -1.21
#